data_AF-A0A143Z4S9-F1
#
_entry.id   AF-A0A143Z4S9-F1
#
_cell.length_a   1.000
_cell.length_b   1.000
_cell.length_c   1.000
_cell.angle_alpha   90.00
_cell.angle_beta   90.00
_cell.angle_gamma   90.00
#
_symmetry.space_group_name_H-M   'P 1'
#
loop_
_entity.id
_entity.type
_entity.pdbx_description
1 polymer ?
#
loop_
_entity_poly.entity_id
_entity_poly.type
_entity_poly.pdbx_seq_one_letter_code
_entity_poly.pdbx_strand_id
1 'polypeptide(L)'
;MGIRDFFKKRPKEAVNPVADSSGEALGGVGRILFRTRWKGSMLSEDASLVEKVAERIIQEDPFCKPFAGLENEEIARKKRRIYEYEQVTTVNVAIKDGNLIIEGLSLGKLPAEQWNEISPYYGKNDFTAFVYVTGGRYKAYSVASDTVETAYTPYDLDIFIQFE
;
A
#
# COMPACT_ATOMS: atom_id res chain seq x y z
N MET A 1 25.07 39.19 -20.60
CA MET A 1 24.13 38.96 -21.73
C MET A 1 24.82 38.00 -22.69
N GLY A 2 24.37 36.81 -23.04
CA GLY A 2 23.26 35.97 -22.63
C GLY A 2 23.50 34.60 -23.27
N ILE A 3 23.74 33.58 -22.44
CA ILE A 3 23.75 32.16 -22.83
C ILE A 3 22.29 31.72 -22.93
N ARG A 4 21.65 32.11 -24.01
CA ARG A 4 20.30 31.67 -24.40
C ARG A 4 20.33 31.52 -25.90
N ASP A 5 20.49 30.27 -26.36
CA ASP A 5 19.87 29.74 -27.57
C ASP A 5 20.27 28.27 -27.82
N PHE A 6 20.16 27.42 -26.80
CA PHE A 6 20.46 25.99 -26.91
C PHE A 6 19.34 25.04 -26.49
N PHE A 7 18.08 25.47 -26.54
CA PHE A 7 16.94 24.55 -26.41
C PHE A 7 15.88 24.78 -27.48
N LYS A 8 16.22 24.35 -28.70
CA LYS A 8 15.23 23.95 -29.70
C LYS A 8 14.74 22.53 -29.39
N LYS A 9 13.43 22.44 -29.13
CA LYS A 9 12.50 21.30 -29.34
C LYS A 9 13.11 19.89 -29.44
N ARG A 10 12.74 19.02 -28.49
CA ARG A 10 12.59 17.57 -28.74
C ARG A 10 11.17 17.10 -28.36
N PRO A 11 10.66 16.06 -29.03
CA PRO A 11 9.24 15.73 -29.08
C PRO A 11 8.77 14.94 -27.84
N LYS A 12 7.45 14.97 -27.61
CA LYS A 12 6.73 14.10 -26.67
C LYS A 12 7.12 12.65 -26.90
N GLU A 13 7.74 12.03 -25.88
CA GLU A 13 7.97 10.61 -25.85
C GLU A 13 6.65 9.92 -25.49
N ALA A 14 6.18 9.07 -26.41
CA ALA A 14 4.99 8.27 -26.25
C ALA A 14 5.23 7.16 -25.24
N VAL A 15 4.27 6.96 -24.34
CA VAL A 15 4.21 5.81 -23.43
C VAL A 15 4.06 4.55 -24.28
N ASN A 16 5.07 3.67 -24.24
CA ASN A 16 4.95 2.33 -24.80
C ASN A 16 4.42 1.38 -23.71
N PRO A 17 3.30 0.67 -23.96
CA PRO A 17 2.88 -0.42 -23.10
C PRO A 17 3.86 -1.60 -23.30
N VAL A 18 4.34 -2.18 -22.20
CA VAL A 18 5.15 -3.39 -22.23
C VAL A 18 4.21 -4.57 -22.42
N ALA A 19 4.31 -5.23 -23.58
CA ALA A 19 3.65 -6.48 -23.88
C ALA A 19 4.68 -7.62 -24.01
N ASP A 20 4.32 -8.72 -23.34
CA ASP A 20 4.72 -10.14 -23.48
C ASP A 20 6.17 -10.59 -23.27
N SER A 21 6.36 -11.60 -22.41
CA SER A 21 6.24 -13.01 -22.85
C SER A 21 6.54 -14.05 -21.75
N SER A 22 5.78 -15.16 -21.82
CA SER A 22 6.09 -16.53 -21.39
C SER A 22 6.39 -16.83 -19.91
N GLY A 23 5.38 -17.39 -19.23
CA GLY A 23 5.56 -18.30 -18.10
C GLY A 23 4.59 -19.46 -18.25
N GLU A 24 5.13 -20.67 -18.27
CA GLU A 24 4.41 -21.93 -18.44
C GLU A 24 3.24 -22.08 -17.46
N ALA A 25 2.14 -22.66 -17.98
CA ALA A 25 0.99 -23.06 -17.18
C ALA A 25 1.38 -24.19 -16.22
N LEU A 26 1.74 -23.83 -14.99
CA LEU A 26 1.66 -24.72 -13.83
C LEU A 26 0.25 -24.60 -13.23
N GLY A 27 -0.43 -25.74 -13.14
CA GLY A 27 -1.85 -25.83 -12.88
C GLY A 27 -2.34 -25.15 -11.61
N GLY A 28 -3.50 -24.50 -11.73
CA GLY A 28 -4.37 -24.16 -10.61
C GLY A 28 -4.44 -22.69 -10.19
N VAL A 29 -3.78 -21.77 -10.90
CA VAL A 29 -3.88 -20.33 -10.61
C VAL A 29 -4.44 -19.62 -11.84
N GLY A 30 -5.51 -18.86 -11.67
CA GLY A 30 -6.07 -18.01 -12.72
C GLY A 30 -4.99 -17.10 -13.30
N ARG A 31 -5.06 -16.78 -14.59
CA ARG A 31 -4.11 -15.85 -15.19
C ARG A 31 -4.38 -14.48 -14.58
N ILE A 32 -3.43 -13.93 -13.81
CA ILE A 32 -3.53 -12.56 -13.28
C ILE A 32 -3.74 -11.59 -14.46
N LEU A 33 -4.89 -10.92 -14.47
CA LEU A 33 -5.28 -9.97 -15.51
C LEU A 33 -4.91 -8.54 -15.13
N PHE A 34 -5.01 -8.20 -13.85
CA PHE A 34 -4.69 -6.88 -13.33
C PHE A 34 -4.17 -6.95 -11.91
N ARG A 35 -3.21 -6.06 -11.59
CA ARG A 35 -2.73 -5.84 -10.23
C ARG A 35 -2.35 -4.38 -10.03
N THR A 36 -2.66 -3.83 -8.86
CA THR A 36 -2.26 -2.48 -8.48
C THR A 36 -2.04 -2.37 -6.98
N ARG A 37 -1.44 -1.24 -6.56
CA ARG A 37 -1.26 -0.88 -5.15
C ARG A 37 -1.63 0.58 -4.97
N TRP A 38 -2.48 0.84 -3.99
CA TRP A 38 -2.89 2.19 -3.61
C TRP A 38 -2.53 2.49 -2.15
N LYS A 39 -2.35 3.77 -1.85
CA LYS A 39 -2.21 4.28 -0.48
C LYS A 39 -3.58 4.68 0.07
N GLY A 40 -3.86 4.39 1.34
CA GLY A 40 -5.11 4.82 1.99
C GLY A 40 -5.31 6.34 1.88
N SER A 41 -4.26 7.09 2.16
CA SER A 41 -4.18 8.56 2.00
C SER A 41 -4.42 9.08 0.58
N MET A 42 -4.29 8.23 -0.45
CA MET A 42 -4.62 8.57 -1.84
C MET A 42 -6.11 8.37 -2.13
N LEU A 43 -6.76 7.44 -1.43
CA LEU A 43 -8.15 7.06 -1.68
C LEU A 43 -9.15 7.86 -0.83
N SER A 44 -8.69 8.47 0.25
CA SER A 44 -9.52 9.26 1.15
C SER A 44 -8.81 10.54 1.58
N GLU A 45 -9.50 11.67 1.48
CA GLU A 45 -9.03 12.95 2.02
C GLU A 45 -9.18 13.03 3.55
N ASP A 46 -9.95 12.12 4.15
CA ASP A 46 -10.14 12.05 5.60
C ASP A 46 -9.08 11.14 6.24
N ALA A 47 -7.97 11.76 6.67
CA ALA A 47 -6.89 11.06 7.36
C ALA A 47 -7.36 10.34 8.65
N SER A 48 -8.38 10.89 9.35
CA SER A 48 -8.93 10.25 10.55
C SER A 48 -9.71 8.98 10.22
N LEU A 49 -10.28 8.88 9.01
CA LEU A 49 -10.93 7.66 8.55
C LEU A 49 -9.89 6.57 8.25
N VAL A 50 -8.80 6.92 7.58
CA VAL A 50 -7.69 6.00 7.30
C VAL A 50 -7.10 5.46 8.62
N GLU A 51 -6.91 6.34 9.60
CA GLU A 51 -6.42 5.98 10.93
C GLU A 51 -7.38 5.01 11.64
N LYS A 52 -8.70 5.27 11.65
CA LYS A 52 -9.70 4.36 12.22
C LYS A 52 -9.70 2.99 11.56
N VAL A 53 -9.50 2.92 10.25
CA VAL A 53 -9.39 1.64 9.53
C VAL A 53 -8.12 0.90 9.95
N ALA A 54 -6.97 1.58 10.01
CA ALA A 54 -5.72 0.98 10.47
C ALA A 54 -5.85 0.42 11.90
N GLU A 55 -6.43 1.19 12.82
CA GLU A 55 -6.70 0.76 14.19
C GLU A 55 -7.63 -0.45 14.24
N ARG A 56 -8.68 -0.49 13.41
CA ARG A 56 -9.57 -1.64 13.33
C ARG A 56 -8.81 -2.89 12.88
N ILE A 57 -7.97 -2.80 11.84
CA ILE A 57 -7.16 -3.94 11.38
C ILE A 57 -6.26 -4.46 12.51
N ILE A 58 -5.60 -3.56 13.25
CA ILE A 58 -4.74 -3.91 14.39
C ILE A 58 -5.53 -4.64 15.49
N GLN A 59 -6.73 -4.15 15.80
CA GLN A 59 -7.57 -4.72 16.87
C GLN A 59 -8.10 -6.12 16.54
N GLU A 60 -8.39 -6.39 15.26
CA GLU A 60 -8.94 -7.66 14.81
C GLU A 60 -7.86 -8.74 14.58
N ASP A 61 -6.56 -8.38 14.55
CA ASP A 61 -5.47 -9.35 14.40
C ASP A 61 -5.02 -9.92 15.77
N PRO A 62 -5.42 -11.17 16.12
CA PRO A 62 -5.08 -11.77 17.40
C PRO A 62 -3.60 -12.16 17.50
N PHE A 63 -2.86 -12.17 16.39
CA PHE A 63 -1.44 -12.50 16.34
C PHE A 63 -0.54 -11.27 16.26
N CYS A 64 -1.13 -10.08 16.36
CA CYS A 64 -0.42 -8.82 16.34
C CYS A 64 0.64 -8.76 17.44
N LYS A 65 1.92 -8.68 17.03
CA LYS A 65 3.08 -8.49 17.91
C LYS A 65 3.70 -7.12 17.64
N PRO A 66 3.63 -6.18 18.58
CA PRO A 66 4.32 -4.89 18.47
C PRO A 66 5.79 -5.07 18.08
N PHE A 67 6.23 -4.33 17.06
CA PHE A 67 7.59 -4.36 16.52
C PHE A 67 8.05 -5.78 16.11
N ALA A 68 7.11 -6.63 15.67
CA ALA A 68 7.34 -8.05 15.38
C ALA A 68 7.91 -8.86 16.56
N GLY A 69 7.77 -8.36 17.79
CA GLY A 69 8.35 -8.95 19.00
C GLY A 69 9.86 -8.79 19.13
N LEU A 70 10.46 -7.85 18.39
CA LEU A 70 11.90 -7.60 18.43
C LEU A 70 12.29 -6.71 19.62
N GLU A 71 13.38 -7.07 20.28
CA GLU A 71 14.01 -6.23 21.30
C GLU A 71 14.86 -5.12 20.67
N ASN A 72 15.20 -4.10 21.46
CA ASN A 72 15.94 -2.93 20.98
C ASN A 72 17.30 -3.32 20.37
N GLU A 73 18.01 -4.29 20.94
CA GLU A 73 19.29 -4.78 20.41
C GLU A 73 19.12 -5.39 19.01
N GLU A 74 18.00 -6.07 18.77
CA GLU A 74 17.68 -6.66 17.48
C GLU A 74 17.32 -5.60 16.44
N ILE A 75 16.55 -4.60 16.86
CA ILE A 75 16.19 -3.45 16.04
C ILE A 75 17.45 -2.67 15.65
N ALA A 76 18.38 -2.48 16.57
CA ALA A 76 19.65 -1.81 16.30
C ALA A 76 20.48 -2.52 15.22
N ARG A 77 20.49 -3.87 15.24
CA ARG A 77 21.18 -4.67 14.21
C ARG A 77 20.55 -4.57 12.82
N LYS A 78 19.24 -4.33 12.72
CA LYS A 78 18.53 -4.24 11.42
C LYS A 78 18.82 -2.96 10.64
N LYS A 79 19.34 -1.91 11.28
CA LYS A 79 19.71 -0.61 10.66
C LYS A 79 18.59 0.00 9.77
N ARG A 80 17.33 -0.27 10.09
CA ARG A 80 16.15 0.30 9.42
C ARG A 80 15.09 0.66 10.46
N ARG A 81 14.10 1.43 10.02
CA ARG A 81 12.88 1.67 10.82
C ARG A 81 12.06 0.37 10.89
N ILE A 82 11.61 0.04 12.09
CA ILE A 82 10.68 -1.05 12.37
C ILE A 82 9.40 -0.41 12.91
N TYR A 83 8.30 -0.49 12.17
CA TYR A 83 7.01 0.00 12.66
C TYR A 83 6.37 -1.02 13.59
N GLU A 84 5.60 -0.52 14.55
CA GLU A 84 4.95 -1.31 15.57
C GLU A 84 4.06 -2.40 14.96
N TYR A 85 3.37 -2.08 13.87
CA TYR A 85 2.39 -2.97 13.23
C TYR A 85 2.73 -3.28 11.77
N GLU A 86 4.02 -3.27 11.38
CA GLU A 86 4.43 -3.48 9.97
C GLU A 86 4.05 -4.84 9.37
N GLN A 87 3.76 -5.83 10.23
CA GLN A 87 3.35 -7.19 9.82
C GLN A 87 1.83 -7.39 9.80
N VAL A 88 1.07 -6.44 10.35
CA VAL A 88 -0.38 -6.54 10.49
C VAL A 88 -1.00 -6.37 9.10
N THR A 89 -1.85 -7.33 8.74
CA THR A 89 -2.50 -7.39 7.43
C THR A 89 -3.92 -7.89 7.55
N THR A 90 -4.77 -7.49 6.60
CA THR A 90 -6.11 -8.06 6.43
C THR A 90 -6.39 -8.40 4.97
N VAL A 91 -7.23 -9.41 4.77
CA VAL A 91 -7.84 -9.77 3.48
C VAL A 91 -9.34 -9.44 3.44
N ASN A 92 -9.89 -8.90 4.53
CA ASN A 92 -11.31 -8.52 4.64
C ASN A 92 -11.55 -7.18 3.94
N VAL A 93 -11.47 -7.23 2.61
CA VAL A 93 -11.57 -6.08 1.72
C VAL A 93 -12.67 -6.34 0.70
N ALA A 94 -13.50 -5.35 0.47
CA ALA A 94 -14.55 -5.40 -0.54
C ALA A 94 -14.69 -4.05 -1.24
N ILE A 95 -15.18 -4.10 -2.47
CA ILE A 95 -15.68 -2.92 -3.17
C ILE A 95 -17.18 -3.11 -3.32
N LYS A 96 -17.98 -2.14 -2.87
CA LYS A 96 -19.45 -2.17 -2.97
C LYS A 96 -19.96 -0.82 -3.44
N ASP A 97 -20.68 -0.80 -4.55
CA ASP A 97 -21.21 0.42 -5.18
C ASP A 97 -20.12 1.50 -5.39
N GLY A 98 -18.90 1.06 -5.74
CA GLY A 98 -17.72 1.90 -5.92
C GLY A 98 -17.05 2.35 -4.61
N ASN A 99 -17.56 1.97 -3.44
CA ASN A 99 -16.94 2.26 -2.16
C ASN A 99 -15.96 1.16 -1.78
N LEU A 100 -14.76 1.56 -1.35
CA LEU A 100 -13.80 0.63 -0.75
C LEU A 100 -14.17 0.41 0.71
N ILE A 101 -14.27 -0.85 1.12
CA ILE A 101 -14.63 -1.29 2.47
C ILE A 101 -13.53 -2.21 2.97
N ILE A 102 -12.97 -1.92 4.15
CA ILE A 102 -11.91 -2.70 4.80
C ILE A 102 -12.35 -2.94 6.24
N GLU A 103 -12.35 -4.20 6.69
CA GLU A 103 -12.85 -4.58 8.02
C GLU A 103 -14.24 -4.02 8.36
N GLY A 104 -15.12 -3.98 7.35
CA GLY A 104 -16.47 -3.44 7.47
C GLY A 104 -16.58 -1.90 7.54
N LEU A 105 -15.46 -1.18 7.54
CA LEU A 105 -15.41 0.28 7.49
C LEU A 105 -15.22 0.76 6.06
N SER A 106 -16.05 1.71 5.62
CA SER A 106 -15.88 2.32 4.29
C SER A 106 -14.83 3.43 4.33
N LEU A 107 -13.87 3.40 3.41
CA LEU A 107 -12.94 4.51 3.13
C LEU A 107 -13.54 5.59 2.22
N GLY A 108 -14.79 5.39 1.78
CA GLY A 108 -15.47 6.23 0.80
C GLY A 108 -15.44 5.65 -0.61
N LYS A 109 -15.97 6.44 -1.56
CA LYS A 109 -15.97 6.09 -2.99
C LYS A 109 -14.56 6.16 -3.54
N LEU A 110 -14.18 5.18 -4.33
CA LEU A 110 -12.94 5.22 -5.10
C LEU A 110 -12.92 6.46 -5.99
N PRO A 111 -11.82 7.22 -6.04
CA PRO A 111 -11.70 8.31 -6.99
C PRO A 111 -11.76 7.78 -8.43
N ALA A 112 -12.14 8.66 -9.37
CA ALA A 112 -12.46 8.25 -10.74
C ALA A 112 -11.29 7.56 -11.45
N GLU A 113 -10.05 7.99 -11.18
CA GLU A 113 -8.85 7.36 -11.74
C GLU A 113 -8.74 5.88 -11.32
N GLN A 114 -8.84 5.60 -10.01
CA GLN A 114 -8.74 4.26 -9.47
C GLN A 114 -9.92 3.38 -9.88
N TRP A 115 -11.12 3.96 -9.96
CA TRP A 115 -12.29 3.24 -10.50
C TRP A 115 -12.09 2.85 -11.97
N ASN A 116 -11.59 3.77 -12.80
CA ASN A 116 -11.35 3.51 -14.22
C ASN A 116 -10.29 2.42 -14.43
N GLU A 117 -9.28 2.33 -13.56
CA GLU A 117 -8.28 1.25 -13.60
C GLU A 117 -8.90 -0.14 -13.42
N ILE A 118 -9.84 -0.28 -12.46
CA ILE A 118 -10.38 -1.59 -12.08
C ILE A 118 -11.71 -1.94 -12.78
N SER A 119 -12.46 -0.95 -13.25
CA SER A 119 -13.79 -1.14 -13.86
C SER A 119 -13.84 -2.13 -15.03
N PRO A 120 -12.79 -2.34 -15.85
CA PRO A 120 -12.82 -3.35 -16.90
C PRO A 120 -12.96 -4.79 -16.36
N TYR A 121 -12.41 -5.05 -15.17
CA TYR A 121 -12.31 -6.36 -14.51
C TYR A 121 -13.39 -6.57 -13.44
N TYR A 122 -13.80 -5.49 -12.78
CA TYR A 122 -14.75 -5.52 -11.68
C TYR A 122 -16.10 -6.14 -12.11
N GLY A 123 -16.55 -7.16 -11.37
CA GLY A 123 -17.79 -7.91 -11.64
C GLY A 123 -17.68 -8.97 -12.75
N LYS A 124 -16.53 -9.10 -13.42
CA LYS A 124 -16.27 -10.13 -14.43
C LYS A 124 -15.20 -11.13 -14.02
N ASN A 125 -14.35 -10.73 -13.08
CA ASN A 125 -13.15 -11.42 -12.66
C ASN A 125 -13.11 -11.61 -11.14
N ASP A 126 -12.33 -12.58 -10.70
CA ASP A 126 -12.18 -12.88 -9.29
C ASP A 126 -11.36 -11.78 -8.61
N PHE A 127 -11.97 -11.08 -7.66
CA PHE A 127 -11.34 -9.99 -6.93
C PHE A 127 -10.62 -10.52 -5.69
N THR A 128 -9.32 -10.22 -5.59
CA THR A 128 -8.52 -10.48 -4.40
C THR A 128 -7.86 -9.18 -3.93
N ALA A 129 -7.92 -8.90 -2.63
CA ALA A 129 -7.22 -7.76 -2.06
C ALA A 129 -6.68 -8.06 -0.66
N PHE A 130 -5.58 -7.40 -0.32
CA PHE A 130 -5.00 -7.43 1.00
C PHE A 130 -4.43 -6.07 1.37
N VAL A 131 -4.45 -5.74 2.66
CA VAL A 131 -4.10 -4.42 3.17
C VAL A 131 -3.10 -4.55 4.29
N TYR A 132 -1.98 -3.85 4.17
CA TYR A 132 -1.01 -3.70 5.26
C TYR A 132 -1.21 -2.39 5.99
N VAL A 133 -1.11 -2.44 7.31
CA VAL A 133 -1.00 -1.23 8.12
C VAL A 133 0.41 -0.64 7.96
N THR A 134 0.48 0.65 7.68
CA THR A 134 1.73 1.40 7.57
C THR A 134 1.72 2.64 8.44
N GLY A 135 2.90 3.16 8.76
CA GLY A 135 3.01 4.26 9.71
C GLY A 135 2.80 3.81 11.15
N GLY A 136 2.37 4.73 12.01
CA GLY A 136 2.28 4.53 13.45
C GLY A 136 3.61 4.77 14.17
N ARG A 137 3.71 4.21 15.39
CA ARG A 137 4.97 4.24 16.15
C ARG A 137 6.01 3.38 15.45
N TYR A 138 7.25 3.86 15.42
CA TYR A 138 8.38 3.10 14.93
C TYR A 138 9.58 3.26 15.84
N LYS A 139 10.44 2.25 15.81
CA LYS A 139 11.76 2.26 16.43
C LYS A 139 12.83 2.27 15.35
N ALA A 140 13.89 3.05 15.59
CA ALA A 140 15.04 3.11 14.71
C ALA A 140 16.31 3.40 15.53
N TYR A 141 17.44 2.83 15.10
CA TYR A 141 18.73 3.15 15.70
C TYR A 141 19.22 4.52 15.25
N SER A 142 19.59 5.35 16.22
CA SER A 142 20.15 6.67 16.03
C SER A 142 21.66 6.62 16.24
N VAL A 143 22.41 6.91 15.17
CA VAL A 143 23.88 6.96 15.23
C VAL A 143 24.36 8.11 16.13
N ALA A 144 23.59 9.19 16.24
CA ALA A 144 23.96 10.36 17.02
C ALA A 144 23.90 10.12 18.53
N SER A 145 22.90 9.36 18.99
CA SER A 145 22.71 9.04 20.41
C SER A 145 23.22 7.65 20.80
N ASP A 146 23.61 6.81 19.83
CA ASP A 146 23.97 5.40 20.00
C ASP A 146 22.87 4.58 20.70
N THR A 147 21.60 4.93 20.43
CA THR A 147 20.44 4.27 21.04
C THR A 147 19.32 4.00 20.04
N VAL A 148 18.38 3.14 20.43
CA VAL A 148 17.12 2.97 19.70
C VAL A 148 16.15 4.02 20.17
N GLU A 149 15.74 4.88 19.25
CA GLU A 149 14.77 5.93 19.49
C GLU A 149 13.38 5.51 19.00
N THR A 150 12.35 5.98 19.69
CA THR A 150 10.94 5.78 19.30
C THR A 150 10.38 7.08 18.75
N ALA A 151 9.75 7.01 17.59
CA ALA A 151 9.09 8.15 16.95
C ALA A 151 7.75 7.72 16.33
N TYR A 152 7.01 8.68 15.77
CA TYR A 152 5.68 8.47 15.23
C TYR A 152 5.53 9.07 13.83
N THR A 153 4.82 8.37 12.97
CA THR A 153 4.21 8.93 11.76
C THR A 153 2.72 8.57 11.77
N PRO A 154 1.83 9.39 11.19
CA PRO A 154 0.42 9.02 11.06
C PRO A 154 0.24 7.64 10.42
N TYR A 155 -0.81 6.92 10.81
CA TYR A 155 -1.16 5.67 10.16
C TYR A 155 -1.59 5.92 8.71
N ASP A 156 -1.27 4.95 7.85
CA ASP A 156 -1.73 4.86 6.48
C ASP A 156 -1.87 3.37 6.10
N LEU A 157 -2.40 3.09 4.92
CA LEU A 157 -2.66 1.74 4.44
C LEU A 157 -1.94 1.51 3.12
N ASP A 158 -1.38 0.32 2.93
CA ASP A 158 -0.97 -0.19 1.63
C ASP A 158 -1.99 -1.23 1.16
N ILE A 159 -2.78 -0.86 0.15
CA ILE A 159 -3.92 -1.65 -0.34
C ILE A 159 -3.51 -2.26 -1.67
N PHE A 160 -3.39 -3.58 -1.69
CA PHE A 160 -3.06 -4.36 -2.88
C PHE A 160 -4.34 -4.96 -3.44
N ILE A 161 -4.53 -4.82 -4.76
CA ILE A 161 -5.71 -5.32 -5.47
C ILE A 161 -5.26 -6.14 -6.67
N GLN A 162 -5.93 -7.26 -6.90
CA GLN A 162 -5.70 -8.19 -7.99
C GLN A 162 -7.02 -8.70 -8.58
N PHE A 163 -7.02 -8.91 -9.89
CA PHE A 163 -8.10 -9.60 -10.62
C PHE A 163 -7.53 -10.77 -11.44
N GLU A 164 -8.23 -11.90 -11.41
CA GLU A 164 -7.90 -13.15 -12.13
C GLU A 164 -9.03 -13.63 -13.05
#